data_AF-A0A133UT71-F1
#
_entry.id   AF-A0A133UT71-F1
#
_cell.length_a   1.000
_cell.length_b   1.000
_cell.length_c   1.000
_cell.angle_alpha   90.00
_cell.angle_beta   90.00
_cell.angle_gamma   90.00
#
_symmetry.space_group_name_H-M   'P 1'
#
loop_
_entity.id
_entity.type
_entity.pdbx_description
1 polymer ?
#
loop_
_entity_poly.entity_id
_entity_poly.type
_entity_poly.pdbx_seq_one_letter_code
_entity_poly.pdbx_strand_id
1 'polypeptide(L)'
;MDSDKPVNWLGRRKERKAVKLSVDHAAEVLQAVIGMNETVQSFNKGPDDLVERIDRVFDKEREADKVKEEITTELSEGAYLPPSRGHLLRLITTADDIADNARAAAAKLEFLEPGEVDGDISNGLAQLAYLSQECVKPLKRAFTLLFEKENVKESIGETEKVEKMEEKIDYFRANNLIPKIVEWADRSHRPGMTILITQIEENIEEVADQAENTADTIREIALGSA
;
A
#
# COMPACT_ATOMS: atom_id res chain seq x y z
N MET A 1 -4.16 -38.03 -17.75
CA MET A 1 -5.03 -36.98 -17.18
C MET A 1 -4.19 -36.25 -16.16
N ASP A 2 -3.31 -35.38 -16.64
CA ASP A 2 -2.68 -34.37 -15.78
C ASP A 2 -3.78 -33.35 -15.51
N SER A 3 -4.15 -33.22 -14.25
CA SER A 3 -5.04 -32.17 -13.79
C SER A 3 -4.33 -30.84 -14.04
N ASP A 4 -4.89 -30.01 -14.92
CA ASP A 4 -4.59 -28.59 -15.02
C ASP A 4 -4.63 -27.99 -13.62
N LYS A 5 -3.45 -27.72 -13.07
CA LYS A 5 -3.30 -26.86 -11.91
C LYS A 5 -3.32 -25.43 -12.43
N PRO A 6 -4.02 -24.51 -11.76
CA PRO A 6 -4.18 -23.15 -12.27
C PRO A 6 -2.84 -22.44 -12.57
N VAL A 7 -1.78 -22.80 -11.84
CA VAL A 7 -0.49 -22.09 -11.91
C VAL A 7 0.47 -22.66 -12.97
N ASN A 8 0.00 -23.46 -13.95
CA ASN A 8 0.87 -24.20 -14.88
C ASN A 8 1.71 -23.33 -15.86
N TRP A 9 1.54 -22.00 -15.83
CA TRP A 9 2.33 -21.06 -16.63
C TRP A 9 3.64 -20.60 -15.95
N LEU A 10 3.95 -21.03 -14.71
CA LEU A 10 5.20 -20.72 -13.97
C LEU A 10 6.36 -21.71 -14.25
N GLY A 11 6.39 -22.28 -15.44
CA GLY A 11 7.25 -23.41 -15.80
C GLY A 11 8.73 -23.07 -16.07
N ARG A 12 9.08 -21.80 -16.33
CA ARG A 12 10.44 -21.39 -16.73
C ARG A 12 11.22 -20.68 -15.63
N ARG A 13 12.55 -20.81 -15.68
CA ARG A 13 13.47 -20.20 -14.70
C ARG A 13 13.33 -18.68 -14.57
N LYS A 14 13.11 -17.98 -15.69
CA LYS A 14 12.88 -16.52 -15.70
C LYS A 14 11.53 -16.15 -15.07
N GLU A 15 10.47 -16.89 -15.38
CA GLU A 15 9.13 -16.72 -14.77
C GLU A 15 9.19 -16.78 -13.25
N ARG A 16 9.92 -17.76 -12.70
CA ARG A 16 10.14 -17.90 -11.24
C ARG A 16 10.92 -16.73 -10.62
N LYS A 17 11.81 -16.06 -11.36
CA LYS A 17 12.58 -14.92 -10.84
C LYS A 17 11.68 -13.71 -10.65
N ALA A 18 10.91 -13.31 -11.67
CA ALA A 18 10.00 -12.16 -11.54
C ALA A 18 8.96 -12.38 -10.44
N VAL A 19 8.42 -13.60 -10.33
CA VAL A 19 7.45 -13.97 -9.31
C VAL A 19 8.02 -13.86 -7.90
N LYS A 20 9.28 -14.29 -7.69
CA LYS A 20 9.96 -14.08 -6.41
C LYS A 20 10.15 -12.59 -6.12
N LEU A 21 10.64 -11.84 -7.09
CA LEU A 21 10.82 -10.39 -6.97
C LEU A 21 9.50 -9.68 -6.64
N SER A 22 8.35 -10.15 -7.14
CA SER A 22 7.03 -9.61 -6.78
C SER A 22 6.72 -9.75 -5.28
N VAL A 23 7.16 -10.83 -4.64
CA VAL A 23 6.98 -11.02 -3.19
C VAL A 23 7.96 -10.15 -2.39
N ASP A 24 9.18 -10.01 -2.89
CA ASP A 24 10.19 -9.11 -2.30
C ASP A 24 9.71 -7.64 -2.40
N HIS A 25 9.17 -7.21 -3.55
CA HIS A 25 8.56 -5.89 -3.76
C HIS A 25 7.42 -5.62 -2.77
N ALA A 26 6.47 -6.55 -2.65
CA ALA A 26 5.37 -6.43 -1.70
C ALA A 26 5.85 -6.33 -0.23
N ALA A 27 7.03 -6.90 0.09
CA ALA A 27 7.63 -6.76 1.41
C ALA A 27 8.19 -5.34 1.63
N GLU A 28 8.88 -4.76 0.66
CA GLU A 28 9.38 -3.37 0.75
C GLU A 28 8.25 -2.35 0.75
N VAL A 29 7.20 -2.55 -0.05
CA VAL A 29 5.97 -1.75 0.00
C VAL A 29 5.39 -1.74 1.42
N LEU A 30 5.29 -2.91 2.06
CA LEU A 30 4.82 -2.98 3.45
C LEU A 30 5.78 -2.25 4.42
N GLN A 31 7.09 -2.27 4.19
CA GLN A 31 8.04 -1.51 5.02
C GLN A 31 7.84 0.01 4.88
N ALA A 32 7.59 0.52 3.66
CA ALA A 32 7.28 1.93 3.44
C ALA A 32 6.01 2.36 4.20
N VAL A 33 4.95 1.53 4.15
CA VAL A 33 3.70 1.78 4.88
C VAL A 33 3.89 1.73 6.40
N ILE A 34 4.70 0.80 6.91
CA ILE A 34 5.06 0.76 8.34
C ILE A 34 5.78 2.05 8.74
N GLY A 35 6.76 2.49 7.94
CA GLY A 35 7.48 3.74 8.18
C GLY A 35 6.54 4.95 8.17
N MET A 36 5.58 5.02 7.23
CA MET A 36 4.56 6.07 7.21
C MET A 36 3.74 6.06 8.50
N ASN A 37 3.22 4.90 8.91
CA ASN A 37 2.46 4.80 10.16
C ASN A 37 3.30 5.25 11.36
N GLU A 38 4.54 4.76 11.50
CA GLU A 38 5.43 5.21 12.57
C GLU A 38 5.68 6.74 12.55
N THR A 39 5.80 7.34 11.37
CA THR A 39 5.98 8.78 11.18
C THR A 39 4.75 9.56 11.65
N VAL A 40 3.55 9.18 11.20
CA VAL A 40 2.28 9.81 11.61
C VAL A 40 2.06 9.66 13.12
N GLN A 41 2.39 8.51 13.70
CA GLN A 41 2.28 8.26 15.14
C GLN A 41 3.27 9.10 15.96
N SER A 42 4.49 9.32 15.45
CA SER A 42 5.51 10.14 16.12
C SER A 42 5.17 11.63 16.06
N PHE A 43 4.61 12.10 14.93
CA PHE A 43 4.18 13.48 14.74
C PHE A 43 3.29 13.99 15.89
N ASN A 44 2.42 13.12 16.42
CA ASN A 44 1.54 13.45 17.56
C ASN A 44 2.27 13.56 18.91
N LYS A 45 3.48 13.02 19.04
CA LYS A 45 4.26 12.96 20.28
C LYS A 45 5.33 14.04 20.38
N GLY A 46 5.77 14.61 19.26
CA GLY A 46 6.74 15.70 19.19
C GLY A 46 7.65 15.62 17.95
N PRO A 47 8.40 16.69 17.64
CA PRO A 47 9.20 16.81 16.41
C PRO A 47 10.53 16.03 16.42
N ASP A 48 10.96 15.48 17.57
CA ASP A 48 12.30 14.93 17.82
C ASP A 48 12.55 13.61 17.06
N ASP A 49 12.46 13.62 15.73
CA ASP A 49 12.89 12.59 14.76
C ASP A 49 12.11 12.63 13.43
N LEU A 50 11.20 13.60 13.20
CA LEU A 50 10.30 13.60 12.04
C LEU A 50 11.03 13.44 10.70
N VAL A 51 12.08 14.25 10.46
CA VAL A 51 12.87 14.20 9.22
C VAL A 51 13.55 12.84 9.04
N GLU A 52 14.14 12.28 10.09
CA GLU A 52 14.80 10.97 10.02
C GLU A 52 13.79 9.85 9.70
N ARG A 53 12.57 9.94 10.24
CA ARG A 53 11.52 8.96 9.93
C ARG A 53 11.06 9.07 8.48
N ILE A 54 10.91 10.29 7.98
CA ILE A 54 10.54 10.54 6.58
C ILE A 54 11.61 10.00 5.64
N ASP A 55 12.90 10.26 5.93
CA ASP A 55 14.02 9.71 5.16
C ASP A 55 13.98 8.18 5.10
N ARG A 56 13.62 7.50 6.21
CA ARG A 56 13.43 6.04 6.22
C ARG A 56 12.29 5.59 5.30
N VAL A 57 11.17 6.32 5.25
CA VAL A 57 10.08 6.01 4.32
C VAL A 57 10.55 6.17 2.87
N PHE A 58 11.33 7.21 2.58
CA PHE A 58 11.90 7.46 1.26
C PHE A 58 12.86 6.35 0.84
N ASP A 59 13.70 5.89 1.76
CA ASP A 59 14.62 4.78 1.47
C ASP A 59 13.86 3.49 1.17
N LYS A 60 12.75 3.22 1.88
CA LYS A 60 11.89 2.06 1.62
C LYS A 60 11.12 2.14 0.30
N GLU A 61 10.58 3.31 -0.03
CA GLU A 61 9.95 3.52 -1.34
C GLU A 61 10.97 3.36 -2.49
N ARG A 62 12.19 3.92 -2.36
CA ARG A 62 13.26 3.72 -3.35
C ARG A 62 13.70 2.26 -3.48
N GLU A 63 13.67 1.50 -2.39
CA GLU A 63 13.94 0.05 -2.43
C GLU A 63 12.83 -0.69 -3.19
N ALA A 64 11.56 -0.35 -2.95
CA ALA A 64 10.43 -0.89 -3.71
C ALA A 64 10.54 -0.54 -5.21
N ASP A 65 10.78 0.72 -5.55
CA ASP A 65 10.91 1.18 -6.94
C ASP A 65 12.03 0.46 -7.70
N LYS A 66 13.19 0.25 -7.06
CA LYS A 66 14.29 -0.57 -7.64
C LYS A 66 13.85 -2.00 -7.94
N VAL A 67 13.13 -2.64 -7.01
CA VAL A 67 12.63 -4.01 -7.25
C VAL A 67 11.60 -4.02 -8.38
N LYS A 68 10.74 -3.00 -8.49
CA LYS A 68 9.82 -2.82 -9.63
C LYS A 68 10.59 -2.70 -10.96
N GLU A 69 11.66 -1.92 -11.02
CA GLU A 69 12.51 -1.79 -12.21
C GLU A 69 13.14 -3.15 -12.59
N GLU A 70 13.63 -3.91 -11.61
CA GLU A 70 14.16 -5.25 -11.83
C GLU A 70 13.11 -6.21 -12.38
N ILE A 71 11.89 -6.20 -11.82
CA ILE A 71 10.78 -7.02 -12.32
C ILE A 71 10.45 -6.63 -13.76
N THR A 72 10.34 -5.33 -14.05
CA THR A 72 10.01 -4.81 -15.39
C THR A 72 11.05 -5.25 -16.42
N THR A 73 12.33 -5.19 -16.05
CA THR A 73 13.44 -5.67 -16.88
C THR A 73 13.30 -7.17 -17.15
N GLU A 74 13.07 -7.99 -16.12
CA GLU A 74 12.87 -9.43 -16.28
C GLU A 74 11.66 -9.77 -17.16
N LEU A 75 10.55 -9.03 -17.01
CA LEU A 75 9.35 -9.18 -17.83
C LEU A 75 9.60 -8.84 -19.31
N SER A 76 10.46 -7.85 -19.58
CA SER A 76 10.83 -7.42 -20.93
C SER A 76 11.73 -8.43 -21.66
N GLU A 77 12.67 -9.04 -20.94
CA GLU A 77 13.64 -10.00 -21.49
C GLU A 77 13.16 -11.46 -21.42
N GLY A 78 12.08 -11.71 -20.68
CA GLY A 78 11.51 -13.03 -20.44
C GLY A 78 10.51 -13.46 -21.51
N ALA A 79 10.46 -14.76 -21.76
CA ALA A 79 9.49 -15.40 -22.65
C ALA A 79 8.11 -15.58 -21.97
N TYR A 80 7.56 -14.53 -21.38
CA TYR A 80 6.22 -14.53 -20.80
C TYR A 80 5.16 -14.55 -21.90
N LEU A 81 4.05 -15.26 -21.66
CA LEU A 81 2.87 -15.12 -22.50
C LEU A 81 2.33 -13.68 -22.37
N PRO A 82 1.89 -13.03 -23.47
CA PRO A 82 1.44 -11.64 -23.43
C PRO A 82 0.37 -11.34 -22.36
N PRO A 83 -0.65 -12.20 -22.14
CA PRO A 83 -1.63 -11.98 -21.06
C PRO A 83 -0.99 -11.99 -19.67
N SER A 84 -0.14 -12.98 -19.37
CA SER A 84 0.54 -13.10 -18.07
C SER A 84 1.48 -11.92 -17.79
N ARG A 85 2.14 -11.38 -18.83
CA ARG A 85 2.99 -10.19 -18.71
C ARG A 85 2.17 -8.96 -18.33
N GLY A 86 1.02 -8.75 -18.98
CA GLY A 86 0.14 -7.61 -18.70
C GLY A 86 -0.40 -7.61 -17.28
N HIS A 87 -0.85 -8.77 -16.80
CA HIS A 87 -1.35 -8.89 -15.42
C HIS A 87 -0.26 -8.68 -14.37
N LEU A 88 0.94 -9.25 -14.57
CA LEU A 88 2.05 -9.01 -13.64
C LEU A 88 2.51 -7.55 -13.63
N LEU A 89 2.58 -6.91 -14.80
CA LEU A 89 2.93 -5.50 -14.87
C LEU A 89 1.91 -4.64 -14.12
N ARG A 90 0.61 -4.86 -14.35
CA ARG A 90 -0.46 -4.19 -13.62
C ARG A 90 -0.30 -4.41 -12.12
N LEU A 91 -0.16 -5.66 -11.70
CA LEU A 91 -0.04 -6.03 -10.29
C LEU A 91 1.08 -5.25 -9.58
N ILE A 92 2.24 -5.17 -10.21
CA ILE A 92 3.40 -4.51 -9.61
C ILE A 92 3.27 -2.99 -9.63
N THR A 93 2.76 -2.41 -10.71
CA THR A 93 2.52 -0.96 -10.76
C THR A 93 1.52 -0.53 -9.68
N THR A 94 0.39 -1.24 -9.55
CA THR A 94 -0.63 -0.91 -8.54
C THR A 94 -0.13 -1.16 -7.12
N ALA A 95 0.69 -2.19 -6.90
CA ALA A 95 1.33 -2.42 -5.60
C ALA A 95 2.35 -1.32 -5.23
N ASP A 96 3.01 -0.74 -6.23
CA ASP A 96 4.02 0.30 -6.03
C ASP A 96 3.40 1.65 -5.66
N ASP A 97 2.23 1.96 -6.24
CA ASP A 97 1.44 3.15 -5.90
C ASP A 97 1.09 3.22 -4.40
N ILE A 98 1.05 2.08 -3.70
CA ILE A 98 0.90 2.01 -2.23
C ILE A 98 2.10 2.67 -1.52
N ALA A 99 3.32 2.33 -1.92
CA ALA A 99 4.54 2.87 -1.32
C ALA A 99 4.71 4.36 -1.65
N ASP A 100 4.35 4.75 -2.88
CA ASP A 100 4.37 6.13 -3.34
C ASP A 100 3.43 7.02 -2.52
N ASN A 101 2.20 6.55 -2.27
CA ASN A 101 1.24 7.26 -1.42
C ASN A 101 1.69 7.32 0.04
N ALA A 102 2.26 6.24 0.57
CA ALA A 102 2.83 6.22 1.92
C ALA A 102 3.95 7.26 2.09
N ARG A 103 4.85 7.35 1.10
CA ARG A 103 5.89 8.38 1.04
C ARG A 103 5.30 9.79 0.95
N ALA A 104 4.30 9.97 0.09
CA ALA A 104 3.65 11.26 -0.13
C ALA A 104 2.91 11.78 1.12
N ALA A 105 2.29 10.89 1.91
CA ALA A 105 1.67 11.22 3.19
C ALA A 105 2.73 11.63 4.23
N ALA A 106 3.78 10.83 4.37
CA ALA A 106 4.87 11.10 5.32
C ALA A 106 5.57 12.43 5.02
N ALA A 107 5.92 12.69 3.75
CA ALA A 107 6.59 13.92 3.33
C ALA A 107 5.78 15.19 3.63
N LYS A 108 4.44 15.12 3.50
CA LYS A 108 3.58 16.30 3.74
C LYS A 108 3.53 16.71 5.21
N LEU A 109 3.87 15.82 6.14
CA LEU A 109 3.97 16.17 7.56
C LEU A 109 5.08 17.20 7.84
N GLU A 110 6.11 17.32 6.99
CA GLU A 110 7.17 18.33 7.14
C GLU A 110 6.64 19.77 7.06
N PHE A 111 5.50 19.95 6.40
CA PHE A 111 4.87 21.26 6.23
C PHE A 111 3.89 21.59 7.38
N LEU A 112 3.76 20.71 8.37
CA LEU A 112 2.98 20.92 9.58
C LEU A 112 3.90 21.03 10.80
N GLU A 113 3.58 21.96 11.69
CA GLU A 113 4.23 22.06 12.98
C GLU A 113 3.52 21.15 14.01
N PRO A 114 4.23 20.21 14.66
CA PRO A 114 3.65 19.40 15.73
C PRO A 114 3.03 20.27 16.82
N GLY A 115 1.77 19.99 17.16
CA GLY A 115 1.02 20.75 18.16
C GLY A 115 0.20 21.92 17.62
N GLU A 116 0.36 22.31 16.35
CA GLU A 116 -0.58 23.23 15.69
C GLU A 116 -1.82 22.52 15.13
N VAL A 117 -1.70 21.22 14.86
CA VAL A 117 -2.81 20.36 14.44
C VAL A 117 -3.67 20.02 15.65
N ASP A 118 -4.99 20.08 15.48
CA ASP A 118 -5.93 19.71 16.52
C ASP A 118 -5.77 18.24 16.92
N GLY A 119 -5.79 17.97 18.23
CA GLY A 119 -5.52 16.64 18.77
C GLY A 119 -6.47 15.57 18.25
N ASP A 120 -7.73 15.90 17.98
CA ASP A 120 -8.71 14.97 17.43
C ASP A 120 -8.41 14.61 15.97
N ILE A 121 -7.92 15.56 15.18
CA ILE A 121 -7.46 15.32 13.80
C ILE A 121 -6.18 14.51 13.80
N SER A 122 -5.19 14.93 14.60
CA SER A 122 -3.91 14.23 14.78
C SER A 122 -4.12 12.75 15.16
N ASN A 123 -4.98 12.49 16.14
CA ASN A 123 -5.32 11.12 16.53
C ASN A 123 -6.07 10.37 15.43
N GLY A 124 -6.94 11.06 14.68
CA GLY A 124 -7.65 10.48 13.56
C GLY A 124 -6.74 10.06 12.40
N LEU A 125 -5.76 10.90 12.04
CA LEU A 125 -4.72 10.58 11.05
C LEU A 125 -3.87 9.39 11.49
N ALA A 126 -3.46 9.35 12.76
CA ALA A 126 -2.72 8.21 13.32
C ALA A 126 -3.55 6.91 13.30
N GLN A 127 -4.84 6.99 13.58
CA GLN A 127 -5.75 5.85 13.49
C GLN A 127 -5.93 5.39 12.03
N LEU A 128 -6.06 6.32 11.09
CA LEU A 128 -6.14 6.03 9.66
C LEU A 128 -4.85 5.33 9.18
N ALA A 129 -3.69 5.87 9.51
CA ALA A 129 -2.39 5.29 9.14
C ALA A 129 -2.18 3.87 9.69
N TYR A 130 -2.64 3.64 10.92
CA TYR A 130 -2.65 2.30 11.51
C TYR A 130 -3.57 1.34 10.72
N LEU A 131 -4.79 1.77 10.38
CA LEU A 131 -5.73 0.93 9.62
C LEU A 131 -5.20 0.62 8.22
N SER A 132 -4.63 1.61 7.51
CA SER A 132 -4.01 1.41 6.20
C SER A 132 -2.86 0.40 6.28
N GLN A 133 -2.00 0.46 7.31
CA GLN A 133 -0.99 -0.57 7.54
C GLN A 133 -1.61 -1.97 7.77
N GLU A 134 -2.68 -2.06 8.56
CA GLU A 134 -3.37 -3.35 8.75
C GLU A 134 -4.05 -3.85 7.47
N CYS A 135 -4.38 -2.97 6.52
CA CYS A 135 -4.89 -3.31 5.19
C CYS A 135 -3.81 -3.94 4.29
N VAL A 136 -2.58 -3.41 4.32
CA VAL A 136 -1.46 -3.91 3.47
C VAL A 136 -0.87 -5.24 3.97
N LYS A 137 -0.96 -5.54 5.28
CA LYS A 137 -0.47 -6.81 5.84
C LYS A 137 -1.08 -8.08 5.20
N PRO A 138 -2.41 -8.24 5.08
CA PRO A 138 -3.01 -9.37 4.36
C PRO A 138 -2.65 -9.36 2.87
N LEU A 139 -2.51 -8.19 2.23
CA LEU A 139 -2.06 -8.11 0.83
C LEU A 139 -0.68 -8.77 0.65
N LYS A 140 0.32 -8.43 1.48
CA LYS A 140 1.65 -9.07 1.44
C LYS A 140 1.55 -10.59 1.62
N ARG A 141 0.64 -11.05 2.48
CA ARG A 141 0.38 -12.49 2.66
C ARG A 141 -0.23 -13.12 1.41
N ALA A 142 -1.14 -12.43 0.72
CA ALA A 142 -1.73 -12.88 -0.55
C ALA A 142 -0.63 -13.10 -1.61
N PHE A 143 0.28 -12.12 -1.78
CA PHE A 143 1.47 -12.29 -2.65
C PHE A 143 2.25 -13.57 -2.32
N THR A 144 2.58 -13.76 -1.04
CA THR A 144 3.34 -14.93 -0.57
C THR A 144 2.59 -16.24 -0.86
N LEU A 145 1.28 -16.27 -0.60
CA LEU A 145 0.45 -17.45 -0.78
C LEU A 145 0.29 -17.83 -2.25
N LEU A 146 0.06 -16.86 -3.13
CA LEU A 146 -0.10 -17.09 -4.55
C LEU A 146 1.21 -17.54 -5.21
N PHE A 147 2.29 -16.81 -4.95
CA PHE A 147 3.51 -16.89 -5.76
C PHE A 147 4.58 -17.85 -5.21
N GLU A 148 4.69 -18.01 -3.89
CA GLU A 148 5.67 -18.93 -3.29
C GLU A 148 5.05 -20.26 -2.86
N LYS A 149 3.81 -20.22 -2.35
CA LYS A 149 3.15 -21.39 -1.78
C LYS A 149 2.17 -22.07 -2.72
N GLU A 150 1.87 -21.44 -3.87
CA GLU A 150 0.88 -21.92 -4.85
C GLU A 150 -0.49 -22.23 -4.21
N ASN A 151 -0.84 -21.52 -3.12
CA ASN A 151 -2.08 -21.73 -2.37
C ASN A 151 -3.13 -20.66 -2.74
N VAL A 152 -3.72 -20.87 -3.92
CA VAL A 152 -4.68 -19.94 -4.53
C VAL A 152 -5.87 -19.65 -3.61
N LYS A 153 -6.44 -20.69 -2.98
CA LYS A 153 -7.62 -20.54 -2.12
C LYS A 153 -7.35 -19.65 -0.91
N GLU A 154 -6.23 -19.85 -0.22
CA GLU A 154 -5.86 -19.00 0.91
C GLU A 154 -5.47 -17.59 0.46
N SER A 155 -4.83 -17.45 -0.70
CA SER A 155 -4.52 -16.14 -1.28
C SER A 155 -5.78 -15.31 -1.50
N ILE A 156 -6.82 -15.89 -2.10
CA ILE A 156 -8.13 -15.23 -2.28
C ILE A 156 -8.72 -14.86 -0.91
N GLY A 157 -8.62 -15.76 0.07
CA GLY A 157 -9.06 -15.47 1.45
C GLY A 157 -8.33 -14.31 2.13
N GLU A 158 -7.07 -14.02 1.76
CA GLU A 158 -6.37 -12.81 2.22
C GLU A 158 -6.85 -11.56 1.46
N THR A 159 -7.15 -11.65 0.15
CA THR A 159 -7.71 -10.51 -0.61
C THR A 159 -9.06 -10.06 -0.06
N GLU A 160 -9.92 -10.99 0.38
CA GLU A 160 -11.19 -10.65 1.06
C GLU A 160 -10.99 -9.92 2.40
N LYS A 161 -9.82 -10.07 3.04
CA LYS A 161 -9.50 -9.31 4.27
C LYS A 161 -9.06 -7.90 3.96
N VAL A 162 -8.43 -7.67 2.80
CA VAL A 162 -8.06 -6.34 2.30
C VAL A 162 -9.35 -5.55 2.05
N GLU A 163 -10.28 -6.11 1.27
CA GLU A 163 -11.60 -5.52 0.96
C GLU A 163 -12.35 -5.12 2.26
N LYS A 164 -12.45 -6.02 3.25
CA LYS A 164 -13.09 -5.69 4.54
C LYS A 164 -12.37 -4.61 5.36
N MET A 165 -11.06 -4.45 5.17
CA MET A 165 -10.31 -3.41 5.87
C MET A 165 -10.48 -2.06 5.20
N GLU A 166 -10.50 -2.03 3.87
CA GLU A 166 -10.85 -0.86 3.05
C GLU A 166 -12.26 -0.35 3.45
N GLU A 167 -13.29 -1.21 3.45
CA GLU A 167 -14.66 -0.80 3.86
C GLU A 167 -14.69 -0.17 5.27
N LYS A 168 -13.84 -0.69 6.18
CA LYS A 168 -13.70 -0.18 7.54
C LYS A 168 -12.99 1.18 7.58
N ILE A 169 -11.97 1.37 6.73
CA ILE A 169 -11.26 2.63 6.56
C ILE A 169 -12.23 3.68 6.03
N ASP A 170 -12.97 3.36 4.98
CA ASP A 170 -13.98 4.23 4.39
C ASP A 170 -15.04 4.66 5.39
N TYR A 171 -15.56 3.70 6.16
CA TYR A 171 -16.48 3.99 7.26
C TYR A 171 -15.85 4.93 8.31
N PHE A 172 -14.59 4.67 8.69
CA PHE A 172 -13.89 5.49 9.67
C PHE A 172 -13.72 6.93 9.17
N ARG A 173 -13.32 7.12 7.92
CA ARG A 173 -13.14 8.44 7.29
C ARG A 173 -14.44 9.23 7.29
N ALA A 174 -15.50 8.65 6.71
CA ALA A 174 -16.78 9.32 6.53
C ALA A 174 -17.47 9.67 7.86
N ASN A 175 -17.36 8.81 8.87
CA ASN A 175 -18.11 8.96 10.12
C ASN A 175 -17.31 9.56 11.28
N ASN A 176 -15.97 9.66 11.17
CA ASN A 176 -15.13 10.14 12.26
C ASN A 176 -14.18 11.25 11.82
N LEU A 177 -13.29 10.99 10.86
CA LEU A 177 -12.19 11.90 10.56
C LEU A 177 -12.63 13.12 9.74
N ILE A 178 -13.32 12.90 8.61
CA ILE A 178 -13.73 14.00 7.71
C ILE A 178 -14.62 15.02 8.42
N PRO A 179 -15.67 14.63 9.20
CA PRO A 179 -16.49 15.61 9.92
C PRO A 179 -15.68 16.49 10.88
N LYS A 180 -14.67 15.91 11.56
CA LYS A 180 -13.78 16.65 12.47
C LYS A 180 -12.87 17.61 11.74
N ILE A 181 -12.33 17.21 10.58
CA ILE A 181 -11.52 18.09 9.72
C ILE A 181 -12.36 19.30 9.28
N VAL A 182 -13.60 19.08 8.82
CA VAL A 182 -14.50 20.16 8.39
C VAL A 182 -14.83 21.10 9.55
N GLU A 183 -15.26 20.56 10.70
CA GLU A 183 -15.60 21.38 11.88
C GLU A 183 -14.41 22.21 12.37
N TRP A 184 -13.21 21.64 12.36
CA TRP A 184 -11.99 22.37 12.71
C TRP A 184 -11.65 23.44 11.67
N ALA A 185 -11.75 23.13 10.37
CA ALA A 185 -11.45 24.07 9.29
C ALA A 185 -12.33 25.33 9.34
N ASP A 186 -13.63 25.14 9.57
CA ASP A 186 -14.60 26.23 9.70
C ASP A 186 -14.28 27.17 10.88
N ARG A 187 -13.73 26.62 11.97
CA ARG A 187 -13.39 27.38 13.19
C ARG A 187 -11.99 27.98 13.17
N SER A 188 -11.01 27.29 12.58
CA SER A 188 -9.60 27.68 12.66
C SER A 188 -9.26 28.83 11.72
N HIS A 189 -10.00 28.95 10.61
CA HIS A 189 -9.71 29.90 9.52
C HIS A 189 -8.27 29.78 9.00
N ARG A 190 -7.71 28.55 8.98
CA ARG A 190 -6.36 28.23 8.50
C ARG A 190 -6.41 27.42 7.19
N PRO A 191 -6.78 28.03 6.05
CA PRO A 191 -7.06 27.29 4.81
C PRO A 191 -5.85 26.49 4.29
N GLY A 192 -4.62 27.01 4.43
CA GLY A 192 -3.42 26.28 4.02
C GLY A 192 -3.20 24.99 4.83
N MET A 193 -3.42 25.05 6.14
CA MET A 193 -3.30 23.88 7.01
C MET A 193 -4.44 22.88 6.78
N THR A 194 -5.67 23.36 6.54
CA THR A 194 -6.79 22.50 6.14
C THR A 194 -6.48 21.70 4.88
N ILE A 195 -6.02 22.37 3.81
CA ILE A 195 -5.68 21.70 2.55
C ILE A 195 -4.62 20.63 2.78
N LEU A 196 -3.58 20.97 3.55
CA LEU A 196 -2.48 20.05 3.81
C LEU A 196 -2.92 18.82 4.62
N ILE A 197 -3.75 19.01 5.66
CA ILE A 197 -4.34 17.92 6.44
C ILE A 197 -5.18 17.00 5.54
N THR A 198 -6.02 17.58 4.68
CA THR A 198 -6.84 16.81 3.72
C THR A 198 -5.96 16.01 2.77
N GLN A 199 -4.90 16.60 2.22
CA GLN A 199 -3.98 15.87 1.33
C GLN A 199 -3.25 14.72 2.05
N ILE A 200 -2.84 14.91 3.30
CA ILE A 200 -2.25 13.82 4.10
C ILE A 200 -3.26 12.71 4.30
N GLU A 201 -4.50 13.06 4.66
CA GLU A 201 -5.60 12.12 4.85
C GLU A 201 -5.87 11.29 3.58
N GLU A 202 -6.03 11.97 2.44
CA GLU A 202 -6.22 11.35 1.12
C GLU A 202 -5.07 10.42 0.76
N ASN A 203 -3.81 10.83 0.95
CA ASN A 203 -2.69 9.93 0.64
C ASN A 203 -2.61 8.71 1.57
N ILE A 204 -3.10 8.79 2.82
CA ILE A 204 -3.15 7.61 3.71
C ILE A 204 -4.30 6.67 3.30
N GLU A 205 -5.42 7.20 2.81
CA GLU A 205 -6.49 6.38 2.25
C GLU A 205 -6.07 5.72 0.95
N GLU A 206 -5.40 6.42 0.03
CA GLU A 206 -4.89 5.83 -1.21
C GLU A 206 -3.98 4.62 -0.97
N VAL A 207 -3.28 4.54 0.17
CA VAL A 207 -2.55 3.31 0.56
C VAL A 207 -3.48 2.09 0.66
N ALA A 208 -4.69 2.27 1.20
CA ALA A 208 -5.69 1.22 1.33
C ALA A 208 -6.41 0.94 -0.01
N ASP A 209 -6.78 1.97 -0.75
CA ASP A 209 -7.44 1.84 -2.06
C ASP A 209 -6.53 1.13 -3.06
N GLN A 210 -5.24 1.51 -3.12
CA GLN A 210 -4.27 0.82 -3.97
C GLN A 210 -4.01 -0.62 -3.47
N ALA A 211 -4.13 -0.88 -2.17
CA ALA A 211 -4.07 -2.24 -1.65
C ALA A 211 -5.26 -3.09 -2.13
N GLU A 212 -6.47 -2.54 -2.16
CA GLU A 212 -7.66 -3.18 -2.72
C GLU A 212 -7.49 -3.42 -4.24
N ASN A 213 -7.11 -2.40 -5.01
CA ASN A 213 -6.86 -2.53 -6.45
C ASN A 213 -5.81 -3.61 -6.77
N THR A 214 -4.79 -3.72 -5.91
CA THR A 214 -3.77 -4.77 -6.02
C THR A 214 -4.35 -6.14 -5.67
N ALA A 215 -5.16 -6.23 -4.61
CA ALA A 215 -5.86 -7.44 -4.22
C ALA A 215 -6.80 -7.94 -5.34
N ASP A 216 -7.47 -7.05 -6.06
CA ASP A 216 -8.28 -7.35 -7.23
C ASP A 216 -7.46 -7.94 -8.36
N THR A 217 -6.30 -7.36 -8.62
CA THR A 217 -5.38 -7.90 -9.62
C THR A 217 -4.87 -9.30 -9.21
N ILE A 218 -4.65 -9.56 -7.92
CA ILE A 218 -4.35 -10.91 -7.40
C ILE A 218 -5.54 -11.86 -7.65
N ARG A 219 -6.78 -11.43 -7.40
CA ARG A 219 -8.00 -12.23 -7.66
C ARG A 219 -8.12 -12.56 -9.14
N GLU A 220 -7.92 -11.57 -10.02
CA GLU A 220 -7.92 -11.76 -11.47
C GLU A 220 -6.86 -12.78 -11.92
N ILE A 221 -5.62 -12.67 -11.41
CA ILE A 221 -4.55 -13.63 -11.74
C ILE A 221 -4.91 -15.01 -11.21
N ALA A 222 -5.42 -15.12 -9.99
CA ALA A 222 -5.82 -16.38 -9.37
C ALA A 222 -6.94 -17.10 -10.13
N LEU A 223 -7.94 -16.35 -10.63
CA LEU A 223 -9.10 -16.87 -11.34
C LEU A 223 -8.84 -17.07 -12.85
N GLY A 224 -8.10 -16.17 -13.49
CA GLY A 224 -7.69 -16.28 -14.90
C GLY A 224 -6.57 -17.31 -15.13
N SER A 225 -6.00 -17.81 -14.06
CA SER A 225 -5.12 -18.97 -14.05
C SER A 225 -5.91 -20.29 -14.01
N ALA A 226 -7.23 -20.31 -13.79
CA ALA A 226 -8.04 -21.54 -13.68
C ALA A 226 -8.48 -22.17 -15.01
#